data_AF-A0A7G9QXA6-F1
#
_entry.id   AF-A0A7G9QXA6-F1
#
_cell.length_a   1.000
_cell.length_b   1.000
_cell.length_c   1.000
_cell.angle_alpha   90.00
_cell.angle_beta   90.00
_cell.angle_gamma   90.00
#
_symmetry.space_group_name_H-M   'P 1'
#
loop_
_entity.id
_entity.type
_entity.pdbx_description
1 polymer ?
#
loop_
_entity_poly.entity_id
_entity_poly.type
_entity_poly.pdbx_seq_one_letter_code
_entity_poly.pdbx_strand_id
1 'polypeptide(L)'
;MQTLADAIFQMNLARRAHEKASHEVWLCLLATCPEVRAVLDEWAMPEQKAARWFCDPHFDGGAKSAAELFQEGRASEVMMRIGQIAHGIY
;
A
#
# COMPACT_ATOMS: atom_id res chain seq x y z
N MET A 1 -15.32 32.08 3.75
CA MET A 1 -14.78 31.55 5.02
C MET A 1 -15.14 30.07 5.06
N GLN A 2 -14.15 29.17 5.06
CA GLN A 2 -14.40 27.72 5.10
C GLN A 2 -14.64 27.32 6.56
N THR A 3 -15.70 26.55 6.84
CA THR A 3 -16.03 26.17 8.23
C THR A 3 -15.22 24.95 8.65
N LEU A 4 -15.07 24.73 9.97
CA LEU A 4 -14.45 23.52 10.51
C LEU A 4 -15.19 22.25 10.05
N ALA A 5 -16.52 22.31 9.91
CA ALA A 5 -17.33 21.22 9.40
C ALA A 5 -16.99 20.89 7.93
N ASP A 6 -16.79 21.91 7.10
CA ASP A 6 -16.37 21.71 5.69
C ASP A 6 -14.99 21.07 5.61
N ALA A 7 -14.04 21.51 6.45
CA ALA A 7 -12.70 20.93 6.48
C ALA A 7 -12.72 19.45 6.89
N ILE A 8 -13.47 19.09 7.94
CA ILE A 8 -13.64 17.70 8.39
C ILE A 8 -14.30 16.85 7.30
N PHE A 9 -15.31 17.39 6.61
CA PHE A 9 -15.96 16.69 5.51
C PHE A 9 -14.99 16.41 4.35
N GLN A 10 -14.24 17.43 3.91
CA GLN A 10 -13.26 17.29 2.83
C GLN A 10 -12.13 16.34 3.18
N MET A 11 -11.63 16.36 4.43
CA MET A 11 -10.63 15.40 4.90
C MET A 11 -11.15 13.96 4.86
N ASN A 12 -12.40 13.73 5.28
CA ASN A 12 -13.01 12.40 5.22
C ASN A 12 -13.24 11.91 3.79
N LEU A 13 -13.63 12.81 2.89
CA LEU A 13 -13.77 12.50 1.46
C LEU A 13 -12.41 12.14 0.85
N ALA A 14 -11.39 12.95 1.09
CA ALA A 14 -10.03 12.70 0.62
C ALA A 14 -9.48 11.36 1.14
N ARG A 15 -9.73 11.04 2.42
CA ARG A 15 -9.33 9.76 3.01
C ARG A 15 -9.97 8.57 2.30
N ARG A 16 -11.28 8.62 2.03
CA ARG A 16 -11.98 7.54 1.31
C ARG A 16 -11.49 7.39 -0.13
N ALA A 17 -11.26 8.51 -0.82
CA ALA A 17 -10.73 8.50 -2.17
C ALA A 17 -9.33 7.87 -2.22
N HIS A 18 -8.46 8.22 -1.26
CA HIS A 18 -7.15 7.61 -1.12
C HIS A 18 -7.23 6.10 -0.82
N GLU A 19 -8.06 5.69 0.13
CA GLU A 19 -8.27 4.26 0.45
C GLU A 19 -8.71 3.45 -0.78
N LYS A 20 -9.58 4.01 -1.61
CA LYS A 20 -10.01 3.39 -2.86
C LYS A 20 -8.86 3.29 -3.87
N ALA A 21 -8.13 4.37 -4.09
CA ALA A 21 -7.01 4.40 -5.03
C ALA A 21 -5.89 3.42 -4.64
N SER A 22 -5.52 3.37 -3.35
CA SER A 22 -4.52 2.42 -2.86
C SER A 22 -4.96 0.97 -3.07
N HIS A 23 -6.25 0.69 -2.90
CA HIS A 23 -6.81 -0.64 -3.17
C HIS A 23 -6.78 -1.00 -4.67
N GLU A 24 -7.08 -0.06 -5.57
CA GLU A 24 -7.01 -0.30 -7.02
C GLU A 24 -5.57 -0.61 -7.48
N VAL A 25 -4.60 0.16 -7.00
CA VAL A 25 -3.16 -0.06 -7.28
C VAL A 25 -2.69 -1.41 -6.73
N TRP A 26 -3.17 -1.77 -5.55
CA TRP A 26 -2.93 -3.08 -4.94
C TRP A 26 -3.47 -4.25 -5.77
N LEU A 27 -4.69 -4.13 -6.31
CA LEU A 27 -5.26 -5.15 -7.19
C LEU A 27 -4.45 -5.31 -8.49
N CYS A 28 -3.90 -4.22 -9.04
CA CYS A 28 -3.00 -4.29 -10.19
C CYS A 28 -1.71 -5.06 -9.89
N LEU A 29 -1.15 -4.89 -8.69
CA LEU A 29 -0.01 -5.71 -8.23
C LEU A 29 -0.40 -7.19 -8.19
N LEU A 30 -1.52 -7.53 -7.53
CA LEU A 30 -1.97 -8.93 -7.41
C LEU A 30 -2.24 -9.58 -8.77
N ALA A 31 -2.74 -8.83 -9.74
CA ALA A 31 -2.96 -9.33 -11.09
C ALA A 31 -1.65 -9.59 -11.85
N THR A 32 -0.59 -8.85 -11.55
CA THR A 32 0.72 -8.95 -12.22
C THR A 32 1.66 -9.93 -11.52
N CYS A 33 1.55 -10.01 -10.20
CA CYS A 33 2.39 -10.82 -9.30
C CYS A 33 1.49 -11.61 -8.34
N PRO A 34 0.77 -12.64 -8.82
CA PRO A 34 -0.15 -13.42 -8.00
C PRO A 34 0.52 -14.11 -6.79
N GLU A 35 1.82 -14.37 -6.87
CA GLU A 35 2.63 -14.92 -5.77
C GLU A 35 2.64 -14.03 -4.52
N VAL A 36 2.40 -12.72 -4.66
CA VAL A 36 2.24 -11.79 -3.53
C VAL A 36 1.09 -12.22 -2.63
N ARG A 37 0.02 -12.80 -3.21
CA ARG A 37 -1.14 -13.26 -2.45
C ARG A 37 -0.75 -14.33 -1.43
N ALA A 38 0.09 -15.29 -1.83
CA ALA A 38 0.55 -16.36 -0.96
C ALA A 38 1.31 -15.83 0.25
N VAL A 39 2.20 -14.86 0.04
CA VAL A 39 2.99 -14.26 1.14
C VAL A 39 2.10 -13.53 2.14
N LEU A 40 1.03 -12.88 1.70
CA LEU A 40 0.10 -12.21 2.60
C LEU A 40 -0.85 -13.16 3.34
N ASP A 41 -1.30 -14.22 2.67
CA ASP A 41 -2.17 -15.23 3.27
C ASP A 41 -1.43 -15.94 4.42
N GLU A 42 -0.13 -16.22 4.25
CA GLU A 42 0.75 -16.72 5.32
C GLU A 42 0.84 -15.77 6.53
N TRP A 43 0.65 -14.48 6.28
CA TRP A 43 0.82 -13.42 7.26
C TRP A 43 -0.46 -12.97 7.95
N ALA A 44 -1.61 -13.48 7.51
CA ALA A 44 -2.93 -13.04 7.93
C ALA A 44 -3.09 -11.51 7.89
N MET A 45 -2.35 -10.82 7.02
CA MET A 45 -2.42 -9.37 6.89
C MET A 45 -3.73 -9.01 6.18
N PRO A 46 -4.61 -8.18 6.78
CA PRO A 46 -5.81 -7.73 6.10
C PRO A 46 -5.46 -7.01 4.81
N GLU A 47 -6.17 -7.30 3.73
CA GLU A 47 -5.89 -6.76 2.40
C GLU A 47 -5.85 -5.21 2.37
N GLN A 48 -6.72 -4.57 3.15
CA GLN A 48 -6.74 -3.11 3.31
C GLN A 48 -5.46 -2.56 3.94
N LYS A 49 -4.84 -3.32 4.85
CA LYS A 49 -3.57 -2.97 5.49
C LYS A 49 -2.42 -3.15 4.49
N ALA A 50 -2.44 -4.22 3.70
CA ALA A 50 -1.47 -4.45 2.62
C ALA A 50 -1.53 -3.36 1.53
N ALA A 51 -2.75 -2.97 1.11
CA ALA A 51 -2.94 -1.90 0.13
C ALA A 51 -2.43 -0.54 0.63
N ARG A 52 -2.69 -0.22 1.91
CA ARG A 52 -2.16 1.01 2.53
C ARG A 52 -0.64 0.97 2.63
N TRP A 53 -0.08 -0.15 3.08
CA TRP A 53 1.36 -0.37 3.13
C TRP A 53 2.03 -0.13 1.78
N PHE A 54 1.47 -0.75 0.73
CA PHE A 54 2.04 -0.72 -0.61
C PHE A 54 2.17 0.69 -1.17
N CYS A 55 1.23 1.57 -0.83
CA CYS A 55 1.20 2.96 -1.25
C CYS A 55 1.83 3.94 -0.24
N ASP A 56 2.32 3.47 0.90
CA ASP A 56 2.92 4.32 1.92
C ASP A 56 4.42 4.54 1.61
N PRO A 57 4.86 5.79 1.35
CA PRO A 57 6.25 6.08 1.02
C PRO A 57 7.24 5.89 2.16
N HIS A 58 6.79 5.79 3.41
CA HIS A 58 7.68 5.78 4.59
C HIS A 58 7.64 4.48 5.40
N PHE A 59 6.87 3.48 4.98
CA PHE A 59 6.59 2.35 5.87
C PHE A 59 7.84 1.51 6.21
N ASP A 60 8.84 1.49 5.35
CA ASP A 60 10.13 0.82 5.56
C ASP A 60 11.31 1.79 5.69
N GLY A 61 11.03 3.07 6.00
CA GLY A 61 12.05 4.11 6.10
C GLY A 61 12.68 4.52 4.75
N GLY A 62 12.13 4.04 3.63
CA GLY A 62 12.52 4.48 2.29
C GLY A 62 12.03 5.89 1.92
N ALA A 63 12.51 6.38 0.78
CA ALA A 63 12.05 7.63 0.15
C ALA A 63 10.93 7.41 -0.89
N LYS A 64 10.64 6.15 -1.23
CA LYS A 64 9.64 5.73 -2.22
C LYS A 64 8.81 4.59 -1.66
N SER A 65 7.53 4.61 -1.97
CA SER A 65 6.58 3.54 -1.68
C SER A 65 6.87 2.29 -2.51
N ALA A 66 6.39 1.14 -2.05
CA ALA A 66 6.49 -0.10 -2.81
C ALA A 66 5.76 -0.01 -4.15
N ALA A 67 4.67 0.77 -4.24
CA ALA A 67 3.97 1.06 -5.49
C ALA A 67 4.84 1.82 -6.49
N GLU A 68 5.59 2.84 -6.05
CA GLU A 68 6.52 3.58 -6.92
C GLU A 68 7.67 2.71 -7.41
N LEU A 69 8.22 1.84 -6.55
CA LEU A 69 9.25 0.88 -6.95
C LEU A 69 8.72 -0.13 -7.98
N PHE A 70 7.48 -0.59 -7.80
CA PHE A 70 6.84 -1.48 -8.75
C PHE A 70 6.67 -0.82 -10.12
N GLN A 71 6.20 0.44 -10.15
CA GLN A 71 6.06 1.22 -11.39
C GLN A 71 7.41 1.44 -12.12
N GLU A 72 8.51 1.52 -11.37
CA GLU A 72 9.88 1.62 -11.92
C GLU A 72 10.45 0.30 -12.43
N GLY A 73 9.66 -0.79 -12.42
CA GLY A 73 10.11 -2.13 -12.82
C GLY A 73 10.98 -2.82 -11.77
N ARG A 74 11.05 -2.29 -10.53
CA ARG A 74 11.83 -2.87 -9.42
C ARG A 74 11.00 -3.87 -8.61
N ALA A 75 10.24 -4.73 -9.30
CA ALA A 75 9.34 -5.70 -8.68
C ALA A 75 10.08 -6.66 -7.72
N SER A 76 11.31 -7.06 -8.04
CA SER A 76 12.12 -7.94 -7.17
C SER A 76 12.41 -7.31 -5.81
N GLU A 77 12.59 -5.99 -5.75
CA GLU A 77 12.81 -5.26 -4.49
C GLU A 77 11.53 -5.14 -3.67
N VAL A 78 10.39 -4.93 -4.34
CA VAL A 78 9.07 -4.97 -3.72
C VAL A 78 8.82 -6.35 -3.09
N MET A 79 9.09 -7.43 -3.82
CA MET A 79 8.95 -8.80 -3.30
C MET A 79 9.87 -9.07 -2.12
N MET A 80 11.12 -8.60 -2.18
CA MET A 80 12.06 -8.72 -1.07
C MET A 80 11.54 -7.99 0.18
N ARG A 81 11.02 -6.76 0.03
CA ARG A 81 10.44 -5.98 1.14
C ARG A 81 9.19 -6.65 1.71
N ILE A 82 8.30 -7.17 0.86
CA ILE A 82 7.14 -7.96 1.29
C ILE A 82 7.60 -9.15 2.13
N GLY A 83 8.65 -9.86 1.70
CA GLY A 83 9.24 -10.98 2.44
C GLY A 83 9.91 -10.55 3.76
N GLN A 84 10.67 -9.46 3.79
CA GLN A 84 11.30 -8.93 5.01
C GLN A 84 10.26 -8.57 6.05
N ILE A 85 9.25 -7.82 5.62
CA ILE A 85 8.08 -7.50 6.42
C ILE A 85 7.48 -8.81 6.90
N ALA A 86 7.20 -9.78 6.00
CA ALA A 86 6.69 -11.11 6.32
C ALA A 86 7.51 -11.92 7.37
N HIS A 87 8.75 -11.54 7.64
CA HIS A 87 9.58 -12.17 8.67
C HIS A 87 9.80 -11.30 9.91
N GLY A 88 9.09 -10.17 10.01
CA GLY A 88 9.24 -9.20 11.10
C GLY A 88 10.56 -8.43 11.04
N ILE A 89 11.20 -8.39 9.87
CA ILE A 89 12.45 -7.68 9.62
C ILE A 89 12.08 -6.28 9.13
N TYR A 90 12.34 -5.27 9.97
CA TYR A 90 12.15 -3.84 9.68
C TYR A 90 13.51 -3.18 9.42
#